data_AF-A0A1T3CF12-F1
#
_entry.id   AF-A0A1T3CF12-F1
#
_cell.length_a   1.000
_cell.length_b   1.000
_cell.length_c   1.000
_cell.angle_alpha   90.00
_cell.angle_beta   90.00
_cell.angle_gamma   90.00
#
_symmetry.space_group_name_H-M   'P 1'
#
loop_
_entity.id
_entity.type
_entity.pdbx_description
1 polymer ?
#
loop_
_entity_poly.entity_id
_entity_poly.type
_entity_poly.pdbx_seq_one_letter_code
_entity_poly.pdbx_strand_id
1 'polypeptide(L)'
;MEKFYAILETDTDDIMDESTATDLNAKLSTLFVFDFEAATVLRDWDGLNEIVRKAKPCPLFSTMRLIINEIFELEEFDYEKLAKYIRCMFQAILGLDDASALQLVDQAIQIAREGKEAGNQLPSAELEWLVATSFNHAIDYYARGEEEPCHRWALKAMHLAEYIDDGGLLRDILQEKFAKLQFDGAPR
;
A
#
# COMPACT_ATOMS: atom_id res chain seq x y z
N MET A 1 25.01 7.15 -13.89
CA MET A 1 23.93 7.13 -12.89
C MET A 1 23.77 8.49 -12.23
N GLU A 2 24.72 8.99 -11.43
CA GLU A 2 24.58 10.33 -10.79
C GLU A 2 24.38 11.49 -11.78
N LYS A 3 25.09 11.47 -12.92
CA LYS A 3 24.91 12.49 -13.98
C LYS A 3 23.52 12.50 -14.61
N PHE A 4 22.75 11.42 -14.52
CA PHE A 4 21.41 11.34 -15.11
C PHE A 4 20.37 11.97 -14.17
N TYR A 5 20.54 11.79 -12.85
CA TYR A 5 19.71 12.45 -11.84
C TYR A 5 20.01 13.95 -11.73
N ALA A 6 21.27 14.36 -11.89
CA ALA A 6 21.64 15.78 -11.92
C ALA A 6 21.00 16.56 -13.08
N ILE A 7 20.66 15.89 -14.19
CA ILE A 7 19.95 16.50 -15.34
C ILE A 7 18.48 16.75 -15.01
N LEU A 8 17.88 15.95 -14.11
CA LEU A 8 16.49 16.13 -13.66
C LEU A 8 16.35 17.23 -12.59
N GLU A 9 17.45 17.61 -11.93
CA GLU A 9 17.48 18.67 -10.91
C GLU A 9 17.87 20.05 -11.45
N THR A 10 18.41 20.14 -12.66
CA THR A 10 18.70 21.42 -13.32
C THR A 10 17.49 21.91 -14.10
N ASP A 11 16.89 23.01 -13.65
CA ASP A 11 15.82 23.81 -14.27
C ASP A 11 15.71 23.62 -15.79
N THR A 12 14.82 22.71 -16.22
CA THR A 12 14.30 22.70 -17.59
C THR A 12 13.07 23.59 -17.63
N ASP A 13 13.32 24.90 -17.60
CA ASP A 13 12.33 25.94 -17.90
C ASP A 13 11.97 26.01 -19.41
N ASP A 14 12.43 25.03 -20.20
CA ASP A 14 12.00 24.79 -21.58
C ASP A 14 11.11 23.55 -21.65
N ILE A 15 9.80 23.79 -21.51
CA ILE A 15 8.64 22.98 -21.92
C ILE A 15 8.99 21.54 -22.34
N MET A 16 9.23 20.66 -21.37
CA MET A 16 9.05 19.24 -21.62
C MET A 16 7.56 19.04 -21.86
N ASP A 17 7.17 18.80 -23.11
CA ASP A 17 5.76 18.64 -23.45
C ASP A 17 5.16 17.49 -22.61
N GLU A 18 3.90 17.63 -22.23
CA GLU A 18 3.19 16.70 -21.35
C GLU A 18 3.24 15.25 -21.87
N SER A 19 3.32 15.06 -23.19
CA SER A 19 3.48 13.75 -23.84
C SER A 19 4.89 13.18 -23.62
N THR A 20 5.95 13.98 -23.70
CA THR A 20 7.32 13.58 -23.40
C THR A 20 7.49 13.23 -21.93
N ALA A 21 6.92 14.02 -21.02
CA ALA A 21 6.92 13.71 -19.59
C ALA A 21 6.19 12.39 -19.29
N THR A 22 5.06 12.16 -19.96
CA THR A 22 4.27 10.93 -19.84
C THR A 22 5.03 9.70 -20.37
N ASP A 23 5.69 9.83 -21.52
CA ASP A 23 6.51 8.76 -22.11
C ASP A 23 7.71 8.40 -21.24
N LEU A 24 8.41 9.39 -20.67
CA LEU A 24 9.49 9.16 -19.72
C LEU A 24 9.00 8.45 -18.45
N ASN A 25 7.86 8.89 -17.90
CA ASN A 25 7.26 8.23 -16.74
C ASN A 25 6.86 6.79 -17.03
N ALA A 26 6.35 6.49 -18.23
CA ALA A 26 6.02 5.12 -18.62
C ALA A 26 7.28 4.25 -18.71
N LYS A 27 8.35 4.75 -19.34
CA LYS A 27 9.64 4.05 -19.45
C LYS A 27 10.31 3.82 -18.10
N LEU A 28 10.28 4.82 -17.21
CA LEU A 28 10.78 4.70 -15.84
C LEU A 28 9.97 3.67 -15.04
N SER A 29 8.64 3.68 -15.19
CA SER A 29 7.77 2.68 -14.58
C SER A 29 8.16 1.27 -14.99
N THR A 30 8.35 1.02 -16.30
CA THR A 30 8.83 -0.28 -16.80
C THR A 30 10.19 -0.68 -16.22
N LEU A 31 11.14 0.25 -16.11
CA LEU A 31 12.45 -0.04 -15.52
C LEU A 31 12.35 -0.43 -14.04
N PHE A 32 11.50 0.25 -13.27
CA PHE A 32 11.26 -0.10 -11.87
C PHE A 32 10.58 -1.47 -11.71
N VAL A 33 9.72 -1.90 -12.64
CA VAL A 33 9.20 -3.27 -12.66
C VAL A 33 10.33 -4.27 -12.81
N PHE A 34 11.24 -4.08 -13.77
CA PHE A 34 12.37 -4.99 -13.97
C PHE A 34 13.35 -5.02 -12.80
N ASP A 35 13.68 -3.85 -12.24
CA ASP A 35 14.56 -3.78 -11.06
C ASP A 35 13.91 -4.46 -9.85
N PHE A 36 12.59 -4.29 -9.69
CA PHE A 36 11.83 -4.97 -8.66
C PHE A 36 11.85 -6.48 -8.89
N GLU A 37 11.45 -6.97 -10.06
CA GLU A 37 11.49 -8.39 -10.43
C GLU A 37 12.87 -9.00 -10.17
N ALA A 38 13.94 -8.32 -10.60
CA ALA A 38 15.30 -8.77 -10.34
C ALA A 38 15.60 -8.88 -8.84
N ALA A 39 15.24 -7.87 -8.05
CA ALA A 39 15.42 -7.91 -6.59
C ALA A 39 14.61 -9.04 -5.93
N THR A 40 13.39 -9.31 -6.42
CA THR A 40 12.56 -10.42 -5.92
C THR A 40 13.16 -11.80 -6.25
N VAL A 41 13.66 -11.99 -7.48
CA VAL A 41 14.33 -13.21 -7.93
C VAL A 41 15.62 -13.44 -7.13
N LEU A 42 16.37 -12.37 -6.87
CA LEU A 42 17.61 -12.41 -6.10
C LEU A 42 17.38 -12.47 -4.58
N ARG A 43 16.13 -12.35 -4.12
CA ARG A 43 15.76 -12.26 -2.70
C ARG A 43 16.46 -11.10 -1.98
N ASP A 44 16.74 -10.03 -2.70
CA ASP A 44 17.35 -8.80 -2.17
C ASP A 44 16.25 -7.88 -1.61
N TRP A 45 15.70 -8.27 -0.47
CA TRP A 45 14.59 -7.56 0.16
C TRP A 45 14.98 -6.17 0.68
N ASP A 46 16.26 -5.98 1.03
CA ASP A 46 16.79 -4.68 1.45
C ASP A 46 16.87 -3.71 0.26
N GLY A 47 17.26 -4.21 -0.92
CA GLY A 47 17.28 -3.45 -2.18
C GLY A 47 15.90 -2.99 -2.65
N LEU A 48 14.82 -3.72 -2.32
CA LEU A 48 13.45 -3.34 -2.68
C LEU A 48 13.03 -1.99 -2.07
N ASN A 49 13.43 -1.69 -0.84
CA ASN A 49 13.11 -0.41 -0.21
C ASN A 49 13.70 0.77 -0.98
N GLU A 50 14.91 0.60 -1.53
CA GLU A 50 15.58 1.63 -2.33
C GLU A 50 14.93 1.78 -3.72
N ILE A 51 14.49 0.68 -4.33
CA ILE A 51 13.76 0.69 -5.61
C ILE A 51 12.42 1.43 -5.44
N VAL A 52 11.67 1.11 -4.37
CA VAL A 52 10.40 1.78 -4.04
C VAL A 52 10.62 3.27 -3.74
N ARG A 53 11.66 3.64 -2.99
CA ARG A 53 12.01 5.06 -2.75
C ARG A 53 12.33 5.81 -4.04
N LYS A 54 12.99 5.17 -5.00
CA LYS A 54 13.36 5.78 -6.29
C LYS A 54 12.18 5.89 -7.26
N ALA A 55 11.19 5.00 -7.16
CA ALA A 55 9.97 5.03 -7.95
C ALA A 55 8.97 6.13 -7.53
N LYS A 56 9.24 6.83 -6.42
CA LYS A 56 8.44 7.92 -5.83
C LYS A 56 7.94 9.02 -6.80
N PRO A 57 8.64 9.40 -7.90
CA PRO A 57 8.16 10.40 -8.85
C PRO A 57 7.19 9.85 -9.92
N CYS A 58 7.17 8.54 -10.13
CA CYS A 58 6.28 7.91 -11.12
C CYS A 58 4.93 7.60 -10.46
N PRO A 59 3.81 7.54 -11.21
CA PRO A 59 2.55 7.04 -10.69
C PRO A 59 2.70 5.54 -10.38
N LEU A 60 3.26 5.27 -9.20
CA LEU A 60 3.58 3.98 -8.59
C LEU A 60 2.41 2.98 -8.72
N PHE A 61 1.18 3.48 -8.83
CA PHE A 61 -0.04 2.72 -9.06
C PHE A 61 -0.06 1.87 -10.34
N SER A 62 0.44 2.38 -11.48
CA SER A 62 0.48 1.60 -12.73
C SER A 62 1.56 0.53 -12.66
N THR A 63 2.72 0.87 -12.06
CA THR A 63 3.83 -0.05 -11.78
C THR A 63 3.40 -1.16 -10.83
N MET A 64 2.68 -0.85 -9.75
CA MET A 64 2.18 -1.82 -8.77
C MET A 64 1.15 -2.78 -9.36
N ARG A 65 0.21 -2.27 -10.18
CA ARG A 65 -0.78 -3.12 -10.85
C ARG A 65 -0.13 -4.02 -11.90
N LEU A 66 0.90 -3.52 -12.60
CA LEU A 66 1.69 -4.33 -13.54
C LEU A 66 2.54 -5.37 -12.80
N ILE A 67 3.19 -5.03 -11.69
CA ILE A 67 3.95 -6.00 -10.87
C ILE A 67 3.03 -7.09 -10.31
N ILE A 68 1.88 -6.73 -9.75
CA ILE A 68 0.91 -7.71 -9.22
C ILE A 68 0.34 -8.59 -10.34
N ASN A 69 0.03 -8.01 -11.52
CA ASN A 69 -0.50 -8.75 -12.66
C ASN A 69 0.55 -9.62 -13.37
N GLU A 70 1.80 -9.18 -13.51
CA GLU A 70 2.89 -9.98 -14.08
C GLU A 70 3.30 -11.10 -13.10
N ILE A 71 3.29 -10.85 -11.78
CA ILE A 71 3.44 -11.89 -10.75
C ILE A 71 2.26 -12.89 -10.78
N PHE A 72 1.06 -12.45 -11.18
CA PHE A 72 -0.10 -13.33 -11.35
C PHE A 72 0.01 -14.25 -12.58
N GLU A 73 0.67 -13.80 -13.66
CA GLU A 73 0.89 -14.57 -14.89
C GLU A 73 2.12 -15.51 -14.83
N LEU A 74 3.05 -15.28 -13.90
CA LEU A 74 4.19 -16.17 -13.67
C LEU A 74 3.76 -17.38 -12.82
N GLU A 75 3.81 -18.58 -13.40
CA GLU A 75 3.44 -19.86 -12.78
C GLU A 75 3.99 -20.02 -11.34
N GLU A 76 3.10 -20.39 -10.41
CA GLU A 76 3.24 -20.48 -8.93
C GLU A 76 3.06 -19.16 -8.14
N PHE A 77 1.83 -18.61 -8.19
CA PHE A 77 1.39 -17.50 -7.34
C PHE A 77 1.37 -17.87 -5.84
N ASP A 78 2.24 -17.21 -5.06
CA ASP A 78 2.41 -17.44 -3.63
C ASP A 78 1.84 -16.25 -2.81
N TYR A 79 0.68 -16.47 -2.18
CA TYR A 79 0.02 -15.48 -1.30
C TYR A 79 0.92 -15.05 -0.14
N GLU A 80 1.90 -15.87 0.25
CA GLU A 80 2.88 -15.52 1.27
C GLU A 80 3.85 -14.43 0.78
N LYS A 81 4.30 -14.50 -0.48
CA LYS A 81 5.13 -13.44 -1.08
C LYS A 81 4.32 -12.18 -1.29
N LEU A 82 3.09 -12.29 -1.81
CA LEU A 82 2.21 -11.15 -2.01
C LEU A 82 1.98 -10.38 -0.71
N ALA A 83 1.68 -11.09 0.37
CA ALA A 83 1.46 -10.48 1.67
C ALA A 83 2.68 -9.69 2.17
N LYS A 84 3.89 -10.24 1.98
CA LYS A 84 5.14 -9.56 2.32
C LYS A 84 5.35 -8.29 1.48
N TYR A 85 5.00 -8.29 0.19
CA TYR A 85 5.06 -7.08 -0.63
C TYR A 85 4.09 -6.01 -0.15
N ILE A 86 2.83 -6.38 0.10
CA ILE A 86 1.83 -5.45 0.62
C ILE A 86 2.33 -4.83 1.93
N ARG A 87 2.89 -5.65 2.84
CA ARG A 87 3.48 -5.19 4.10
C ARG A 87 4.59 -4.15 3.87
N CYS A 88 5.62 -4.50 3.10
CA CYS A 88 6.76 -3.60 2.85
C CYS A 88 6.32 -2.28 2.23
N MET A 89 5.43 -2.34 1.22
CA MET A 89 4.92 -1.14 0.56
C MET A 89 4.09 -0.30 1.51
N PHE A 90 3.20 -0.91 2.29
CA PHE A 90 2.39 -0.20 3.26
C PHE A 90 3.25 0.54 4.29
N GLN A 91 4.28 -0.12 4.83
CA GLN A 91 5.24 0.53 5.73
C GLN A 91 5.97 1.71 5.08
N ALA A 92 6.31 1.60 3.80
CA ALA A 92 7.02 2.66 3.07
C ALA A 92 6.15 3.89 2.82
N ILE A 93 4.85 3.71 2.51
CA ILE A 93 3.98 4.81 2.08
C ILE A 93 3.13 5.42 3.20
N LEU A 94 2.87 4.68 4.29
CA LEU A 94 1.95 5.11 5.36
C LEU A 94 2.29 6.49 5.96
N GLY A 95 3.58 6.80 6.11
CA GLY A 95 4.04 8.09 6.63
C GLY A 95 4.29 9.16 5.56
N LEU A 96 4.12 8.84 4.29
CA LEU A 96 4.49 9.70 3.16
C LEU A 96 3.28 10.22 2.38
N ASP A 97 2.33 9.34 2.08
CA ASP A 97 1.13 9.68 1.32
C ASP A 97 -0.05 8.82 1.79
N ASP A 98 -0.91 9.44 2.58
CA ASP A 98 -2.07 8.80 3.19
C ASP A 98 -3.08 8.32 2.14
N ALA A 99 -3.20 9.03 1.00
CA ALA A 99 -4.12 8.67 -0.06
C ALA A 99 -3.69 7.37 -0.76
N SER A 100 -2.41 7.25 -1.10
CA SER A 100 -1.86 6.01 -1.67
C SER A 100 -1.89 4.87 -0.66
N ALA A 101 -1.62 5.14 0.62
CA ALA A 101 -1.70 4.14 1.69
C ALA A 101 -3.12 3.56 1.82
N LEU A 102 -4.16 4.40 1.78
CA LEU A 102 -5.55 3.95 1.77
C LEU A 102 -5.90 3.13 0.52
N GLN A 103 -5.42 3.53 -0.65
CA GLN A 103 -5.65 2.77 -1.88
C GLN A 103 -5.01 1.37 -1.82
N LEU A 104 -3.81 1.25 -1.25
CA LEU A 104 -3.16 -0.04 -1.05
C LEU A 104 -3.99 -0.94 -0.10
N VAL A 105 -4.58 -0.37 0.94
CA VAL A 105 -5.50 -1.10 1.82
C VAL A 105 -6.76 -1.55 1.08
N ASP A 106 -7.32 -0.71 0.21
CA ASP A 106 -8.45 -1.09 -0.64
C ASP A 106 -8.14 -2.25 -1.58
N GLN A 107 -6.93 -2.27 -2.15
CA GLN A 107 -6.46 -3.41 -2.94
C GLN A 107 -6.29 -4.65 -2.08
N ALA A 108 -5.71 -4.54 -0.89
CA ALA A 108 -5.57 -5.67 0.04
C ALA A 108 -6.94 -6.25 0.45
N ILE A 109 -7.96 -5.41 0.64
CA ILE A 109 -9.35 -5.84 0.87
C ILE A 109 -9.89 -6.63 -0.32
N GLN A 110 -9.69 -6.14 -1.54
CA GLN A 110 -10.16 -6.82 -2.75
C GLN A 110 -9.46 -8.17 -2.94
N ILE A 111 -8.14 -8.23 -2.74
CA ILE A 111 -7.35 -9.47 -2.80
C ILE A 111 -7.83 -10.46 -1.73
N ALA A 112 -8.06 -10.01 -0.50
CA ALA A 112 -8.54 -10.87 0.58
C ALA A 112 -9.94 -11.45 0.29
N ARG A 113 -10.81 -10.66 -0.36
CA ARG A 113 -12.12 -11.11 -0.83
C ARG A 113 -12.01 -12.19 -1.90
N GLU A 114 -11.30 -11.90 -2.98
CA GLU A 114 -11.10 -12.84 -4.09
C GLU A 114 -10.42 -14.13 -3.61
N GLY A 115 -9.42 -13.99 -2.74
CA GLY A 115 -8.75 -15.12 -2.12
C GLY A 115 -9.67 -16.01 -1.28
N LYS A 116 -10.58 -15.40 -0.51
CA LYS A 116 -11.60 -16.14 0.26
C LYS A 116 -12.56 -16.91 -0.65
N GLU A 117 -12.96 -16.34 -1.79
CA GLU A 117 -13.83 -16.98 -2.78
C GLU A 117 -13.12 -18.13 -3.51
N ALA A 118 -11.83 -17.97 -3.82
CA ALA A 118 -11.00 -18.96 -4.51
C ALA A 118 -10.42 -20.05 -3.58
N GLY A 119 -10.57 -19.91 -2.26
CA GLY A 119 -9.99 -20.83 -1.27
C GLY A 119 -8.47 -20.68 -1.08
N ASN A 120 -7.90 -19.53 -1.47
CA ASN A 120 -6.48 -19.21 -1.33
C ASN A 120 -6.34 -17.87 -0.59
N GLN A 121 -6.02 -17.89 0.70
CA GLN A 121 -6.10 -16.72 1.56
C GLN A 121 -4.72 -16.13 1.85
N LEU A 122 -4.67 -14.80 2.05
CA LEU A 122 -3.50 -14.17 2.64
C LEU A 122 -3.20 -14.82 4.01
N PRO A 123 -1.92 -15.02 4.37
CA PRO A 123 -1.56 -15.52 5.69
C PRO A 123 -2.22 -14.68 6.80
N SER A 124 -2.86 -15.32 7.80
CA SER A 124 -3.65 -14.57 8.79
C SER A 124 -2.80 -13.56 9.57
N ALA A 125 -1.56 -13.92 9.89
CA ALA A 125 -0.62 -13.02 10.58
C ALA A 125 -0.33 -11.73 9.79
N GLU A 126 -0.30 -11.79 8.47
CA GLU A 126 -0.09 -10.60 7.62
C GLU A 126 -1.35 -9.75 7.52
N LEU A 127 -2.52 -10.40 7.40
CA LEU A 127 -3.80 -9.72 7.38
C LEU A 127 -4.11 -9.05 8.74
N GLU A 128 -3.86 -9.75 9.85
CA GLU A 128 -3.95 -9.23 11.22
C GLU A 128 -3.02 -8.02 11.41
N TRP A 129 -1.79 -8.09 10.88
CA TRP A 129 -0.87 -6.98 10.95
C TRP A 129 -1.37 -5.76 10.15
N LEU A 130 -1.93 -5.97 8.96
CA LEU A 130 -2.53 -4.89 8.16
C LEU A 130 -3.70 -4.24 8.92
N VAL A 131 -4.60 -5.05 9.47
CA VAL A 131 -5.72 -4.59 10.31
C VAL A 131 -5.22 -3.74 11.47
N ALA A 132 -4.28 -4.26 12.25
CA ALA A 132 -3.75 -3.57 13.41
C ALA A 132 -3.05 -2.26 13.03
N THR A 133 -2.28 -2.26 11.94
CA THR A 133 -1.55 -1.08 11.48
C THR A 133 -2.51 0.00 10.96
N SER A 134 -3.51 -0.36 10.15
CA SER A 134 -4.55 0.58 9.70
C SER A 134 -5.37 1.14 10.87
N PHE A 135 -5.74 0.32 11.85
CA PHE A 135 -6.49 0.80 13.01
C PHE A 135 -5.64 1.70 13.91
N ASN A 136 -4.38 1.36 14.16
CA ASN A 136 -3.47 2.21 14.93
C ASN A 136 -3.28 3.57 14.26
N HIS A 137 -3.15 3.61 12.94
CA HIS A 137 -3.08 4.87 12.19
C HIS A 137 -4.37 5.70 12.31
N ALA A 138 -5.54 5.04 12.37
CA ALA A 138 -6.80 5.71 12.73
C ALA A 138 -6.74 6.34 14.14
N ILE A 139 -6.14 5.65 15.11
CA ILE A 139 -5.95 6.17 16.47
C ILE A 139 -4.96 7.35 16.49
N ASP A 140 -3.96 7.36 15.62
CA ASP A 140 -3.05 8.50 15.49
C ASP A 140 -3.79 9.76 15.02
N TYR A 141 -4.75 9.62 14.09
CA TYR A 141 -5.65 10.71 13.70
C TYR A 141 -6.62 11.12 14.81
N TYR A 142 -7.17 10.14 15.54
CA TYR A 142 -8.00 10.43 16.73
C TYR A 142 -7.25 11.29 17.75
N ALA A 143 -5.99 10.94 18.04
CA ALA A 143 -5.14 11.68 18.99
C ALA A 143 -4.85 13.13 18.55
N ARG A 144 -4.98 13.42 17.24
CA ARG A 144 -4.86 14.78 16.67
C ARG A 144 -6.19 15.52 16.58
N GLY A 145 -7.30 14.88 16.96
CA GLY A 145 -8.66 15.44 16.81
C GLY A 145 -9.16 15.44 15.36
N GLU A 146 -8.52 14.69 14.47
CA GLU A 146 -8.86 14.63 13.05
C GLU A 146 -9.92 13.54 12.81
N GLU A 147 -11.19 13.93 12.89
CA GLU A 147 -12.32 13.01 12.87
C GLU A 147 -12.48 12.24 11.54
N GLU A 148 -12.44 12.94 10.41
CA GLU A 148 -12.71 12.32 9.10
C GLU A 148 -11.65 11.26 8.73
N PRO A 149 -10.34 11.53 8.85
CA PRO A 149 -9.31 10.53 8.55
C PRO A 149 -9.35 9.35 9.53
N CYS A 150 -9.61 9.64 10.82
CA CYS A 150 -9.79 8.60 11.83
C CYS A 150 -10.90 7.62 11.43
N HIS A 151 -12.09 8.14 11.08
CA HIS A 151 -13.22 7.32 10.65
C HIS A 151 -12.87 6.49 9.41
N ARG A 152 -12.23 7.10 8.41
CA ARG A 152 -11.86 6.41 7.17
C ARG A 152 -10.93 5.23 7.44
N TRP A 153 -9.85 5.45 8.17
CA TRP A 153 -8.88 4.40 8.48
C TRP A 153 -9.47 3.29 9.36
N ALA A 154 -10.29 3.65 10.36
CA ALA A 154 -10.94 2.67 11.21
C ALA A 154 -11.90 1.76 10.43
N LEU A 155 -12.69 2.32 9.51
CA LEU A 155 -13.58 1.54 8.64
C LEU A 155 -12.81 0.59 7.74
N LYS A 156 -11.69 1.02 7.14
CA LYS A 156 -10.84 0.14 6.33
C LYS A 156 -10.26 -1.02 7.16
N ALA A 157 -9.80 -0.74 8.38
CA ALA A 157 -9.29 -1.78 9.27
C ALA A 157 -10.37 -2.81 9.64
N MET A 158 -11.60 -2.36 9.89
CA MET A 158 -12.73 -3.27 10.15
C MET A 158 -13.10 -4.11 8.91
N HIS A 159 -13.08 -3.52 7.72
CA HIS A 159 -13.32 -4.26 6.48
C HIS A 159 -12.25 -5.34 6.23
N LEU A 160 -10.97 -5.03 6.47
CA LEU A 160 -9.90 -6.04 6.41
C LEU A 160 -10.14 -7.18 7.40
N ALA A 161 -10.62 -6.87 8.62
CA ALA A 161 -10.88 -7.86 9.65
C ALA A 161 -12.00 -8.86 9.29
N GLU A 162 -12.88 -8.55 8.33
CA GLU A 162 -13.92 -9.49 7.85
C GLU A 162 -13.35 -10.72 7.13
N TYR A 163 -12.08 -10.65 6.70
CA TYR A 163 -11.41 -11.72 5.97
C TYR A 163 -10.48 -12.56 6.86
N ILE A 164 -10.39 -12.25 8.15
CA ILE A 164 -9.69 -13.09 9.14
C ILE A 164 -10.59 -14.26 9.54
N ASP A 165 -10.03 -15.47 9.62
CA ASP A 165 -10.74 -16.68 10.02
C ASP A 165 -10.79 -16.84 11.55
N ASP A 166 -11.32 -15.82 12.24
CA ASP A 166 -11.47 -15.79 13.71
C ASP A 166 -12.94 -15.74 14.17
N GLY A 167 -13.87 -16.02 13.24
CA GLY A 167 -15.31 -15.92 13.48
C GLY A 167 -15.83 -14.48 13.60
N GLY A 168 -15.05 -13.48 13.20
CA GLY A 168 -15.41 -12.06 13.30
C GLY A 168 -15.01 -11.41 14.62
N LEU A 169 -14.25 -12.11 15.46
CA LEU A 169 -13.84 -11.64 16.79
C LEU A 169 -13.07 -10.32 16.71
N LEU A 170 -12.06 -10.22 15.83
CA LEU A 170 -11.24 -9.03 15.70
C LEU A 170 -12.07 -7.86 15.20
N ARG A 171 -12.94 -8.07 14.20
CA ARG A 171 -13.85 -7.04 13.69
C ARG A 171 -14.72 -6.48 14.81
N ASP A 172 -15.33 -7.33 15.61
CA ASP A 172 -16.23 -6.94 16.68
C ASP A 172 -15.48 -6.16 17.79
N ILE A 173 -14.26 -6.59 18.13
CA ILE A 173 -13.37 -5.85 19.04
C ILE A 173 -13.06 -4.45 18.51
N LEU A 174 -12.74 -4.32 17.22
CA LEU A 174 -12.44 -3.02 16.61
C LEU A 174 -13.67 -2.11 16.58
N GLN A 175 -14.85 -2.65 16.24
CA GLN A 175 -16.11 -1.91 16.28
C GLN A 175 -16.43 -1.41 17.69
N GLU A 176 -16.27 -2.26 18.71
CA GLU A 176 -16.49 -1.87 20.10
C GLU A 176 -15.52 -0.76 20.55
N LYS A 177 -14.23 -0.87 20.19
CA LYS A 177 -13.23 0.15 20.51
C LYS A 177 -13.53 1.47 19.80
N PHE A 178 -13.88 1.41 18.52
CA PHE A 178 -14.17 2.58 17.72
C PHE A 178 -15.42 3.33 18.23
N ALA A 179 -16.47 2.60 18.61
CA ALA A 179 -17.69 3.18 19.18
C ALA A 179 -17.49 3.94 20.50
N LYS A 180 -16.36 3.71 21.19
CA LYS A 180 -16.00 4.41 22.44
C LYS A 180 -15.19 5.69 22.21
N LEU A 181 -14.73 5.94 20.98
CA LEU A 181 -13.98 7.15 20.66
C LEU A 181 -14.90 8.37 20.77
N GLN A 182 -14.40 9.42 21.42
CA GLN A 182 -15.12 10.69 21.60
C GLN A 182 -14.29 11.79 20.98
N PHE A 183 -14.81 12.43 19.93
CA PHE A 183 -14.23 13.65 19.40
C PHE A 183 -14.73 14.81 20.26
N ASP A 184 -13.80 15.58 20.83
CA ASP A 184 -14.13 16.77 21.63
C ASP A 184 -14.77 17.82 20.72
N GLY A 185 -16.10 17.76 20.64
CA GLY A 185 -16.96 18.63 19.84
C GLY A 185 -18.45 18.54 20.20
N ALA A 186 -18.87 17.57 21.02
CA ALA A 186 -20.21 17.55 21.61
C ALA A 186 -20.22 18.50 22.84
N PRO A 187 -21.18 19.45 22.93
CA PRO A 187 -21.29 20.31 24.10
C PRO A 187 -21.55 19.43 25.34
N ARG A 188 -20.72 19.62 26.37
CA ARG A 188 -20.96 19.06 27.72
C ARG A 188 -22.24 19.61 28.33
#